data_AF-A0A536IQF1-F1
#
_entry.id   AF-A0A536IQF1-F1
#
_cell.length_a   1.000
_cell.length_b   1.000
_cell.length_c   1.000
_cell.angle_alpha   90.00
_cell.angle_beta   90.00
_cell.angle_gamma   90.00
#
_symmetry.space_group_name_H-M   'P 1'
#
loop_
_entity.id
_entity.type
_entity.pdbx_description
1 polymer ?
#
loop_
_entity_poly.entity_id
_entity_poly.type
_entity_poly.pdbx_seq_one_letter_code
_entity_poly.pdbx_strand_id
1 'polypeptide(L)'
;MKDELNVKAIEVREQAEGLVREVVKPDLKVLGPKLGKDLPRVRRALAEGRYERQDGRIRVEGFELGAEEVLVSHEGVAGHAVARDAGATVALETALTPDLEREGLARELAHHLNNLRKEAGLDIADRIVLRYDGPIADALAGYREFVAEESLATSVTRGLAGRGHAWKGELNGVRAELEIEKV
;
A
#
# COMPACT_ATOMS: atom_id res chain seq x y z
N MET A 1 13.17 2.94 -13.26
CA MET A 1 11.99 3.46 -12.52
C MET A 1 10.91 2.40 -12.30
N LYS A 2 10.43 1.66 -13.32
CA LYS A 2 9.48 0.53 -13.10
C LYS A 2 10.12 -0.68 -12.42
N ASP A 3 11.42 -0.92 -12.62
CA ASP A 3 12.08 -2.10 -12.04
C ASP A 3 12.45 -1.94 -10.55
N GLU A 4 12.39 -0.71 -10.01
CA GLU A 4 12.67 -0.43 -8.60
C GLU A 4 11.40 -0.32 -7.75
N LEU A 5 10.25 -0.11 -8.39
CA LEU A 5 8.95 0.03 -7.76
C LEU A 5 8.01 -1.00 -8.42
N ASN A 6 7.56 -2.02 -7.68
CA ASN A 6 6.66 -3.09 -8.17
C ASN A 6 5.29 -2.55 -8.61
N VAL A 7 5.24 -1.79 -9.71
CA VAL A 7 4.07 -1.07 -10.21
C VAL A 7 3.37 -1.91 -11.26
N LYS A 8 2.12 -2.31 -10.96
CA LYS A 8 1.30 -3.15 -11.83
C LYS A 8 0.75 -2.40 -13.04
N ALA A 9 0.30 -1.17 -12.84
CA ALA A 9 -0.27 -0.34 -13.89
C ALA A 9 -0.01 1.14 -13.60
N ILE A 10 0.05 1.93 -14.66
CA ILE A 10 0.11 3.40 -14.58
C ILE A 10 -1.00 3.92 -15.47
N GLU A 11 -1.92 4.69 -14.89
CA GLU A 11 -2.95 5.42 -15.63
C GLU A 11 -2.61 6.91 -15.58
N VAL A 12 -2.54 7.56 -16.75
CA VAL A 12 -2.28 9.00 -16.86
C VAL A 12 -3.59 9.70 -17.19
N ARG A 13 -3.99 10.65 -16.35
CA ARG A 13 -5.19 11.47 -16.55
C ARG A 13 -4.80 12.94 -16.67
N GLU A 14 -5.49 13.67 -17.55
CA GLU A 14 -5.28 15.12 -17.71
C GLU A 14 -5.76 15.92 -16.49
N GLN A 15 -6.73 15.38 -15.76
CA GLN A 15 -7.29 16.00 -14.56
C GLN A 15 -7.31 15.00 -13.40
N ALA A 16 -7.04 15.51 -12.19
CA ALA A 16 -7.05 14.72 -10.96
C ALA A 16 -8.46 14.53 -10.37
N GLU A 17 -9.50 14.79 -11.17
CA GLU A 17 -10.91 14.67 -10.77
C GLU A 17 -11.20 13.26 -10.25
N GLY A 18 -11.83 13.19 -9.07
CA GLY A 18 -12.14 11.93 -8.39
C GLY A 18 -10.98 11.26 -7.65
N LEU A 19 -9.73 11.72 -7.81
CA LEU A 19 -8.55 11.18 -7.10
C LEU A 19 -8.13 12.05 -5.91
N VAL A 20 -8.53 13.32 -5.94
CA VAL A 20 -8.11 14.34 -5.00
C VAL A 20 -9.30 15.21 -4.63
N ARG A 21 -9.45 15.53 -3.35
CA ARG A 21 -10.43 16.51 -2.87
C ARG A 21 -9.72 17.77 -2.39
N GLU A 22 -10.30 18.92 -2.69
CA GLU A 22 -9.90 20.17 -2.07
C GLU A 22 -10.27 20.14 -0.58
N VAL A 23 -9.34 20.55 0.27
CA VAL A 23 -9.53 20.70 1.71
C VAL A 23 -9.20 22.13 2.08
N VAL A 24 -10.22 22.85 2.51
CA VAL A 24 -10.12 24.24 2.96
C VAL A 24 -10.10 24.25 4.48
N LYS A 25 -9.05 24.85 5.07
CA LYS A 25 -8.89 25.03 6.50
C LYS A 25 -8.79 26.53 6.81
N PRO A 26 -9.34 27.03 7.92
CA PRO A 26 -9.13 28.43 8.28
C PRO A 26 -7.66 28.65 8.67
N ASP A 27 -7.07 29.78 8.25
CA ASP A 27 -5.81 30.21 8.84
C ASP A 27 -6.09 30.70 10.26
N LEU A 28 -5.68 29.91 11.26
CA LEU A 28 -5.95 30.21 12.67
C LEU A 28 -5.26 31.49 13.15
N LYS A 29 -4.14 31.90 12.53
CA LYS A 29 -3.44 33.14 12.89
C LYS A 29 -4.24 34.36 12.46
N VAL A 30 -4.90 34.28 11.30
CA VAL A 30 -5.68 35.39 10.73
C VAL A 30 -7.12 35.39 11.24
N LEU A 31 -7.80 34.24 11.21
CA LEU A 31 -9.21 34.14 11.57
C LEU A 31 -9.47 33.91 13.06
N GLY A 32 -8.48 33.47 13.83
CA GLY A 32 -8.60 33.32 15.29
C GLY A 32 -9.09 34.59 15.97
N PRO A 33 -8.39 35.73 15.81
CA PRO A 33 -8.80 37.01 16.39
C PRO A 33 -10.12 37.56 15.81
N LYS A 34 -10.41 37.32 14.53
CA LYS A 34 -11.62 37.83 13.84
C LYS A 34 -12.89 37.09 14.24
N LEU A 35 -12.84 35.76 14.25
CA LEU A 35 -14.04 34.92 14.44
C LEU A 35 -14.23 34.49 15.89
N GLY A 36 -13.16 34.40 16.69
CA GLY A 36 -13.23 34.03 18.10
C GLY A 36 -14.11 32.79 18.33
N LYS A 37 -15.24 32.97 19.01
CA LYS A 37 -16.22 31.91 19.33
C LYS A 37 -16.89 31.25 18.11
N ASP A 38 -16.92 31.93 16.96
CA ASP A 38 -17.51 31.41 15.73
C ASP A 38 -16.54 30.53 14.93
N LEU A 39 -15.24 30.58 15.24
CA LEU A 39 -14.20 29.83 14.53
C LEU A 39 -14.46 28.31 14.49
N PRO A 40 -14.88 27.62 15.58
CA PRO A 40 -15.15 26.19 15.52
C PRO A 40 -16.28 25.83 14.55
N ARG A 41 -17.31 26.68 14.45
CA ARG A 41 -18.45 26.50 13.53
C ARG A 41 -18.01 26.65 12.08
N VAL A 42 -17.25 27.72 11.78
CA VAL A 42 -16.70 27.96 10.44
C VAL A 42 -15.73 26.84 10.04
N ARG A 43 -14.83 26.43 10.94
CA ARG A 43 -13.89 25.32 10.70
C ARG A 43 -14.61 24.02 10.34
N ARG A 44 -15.69 23.69 11.04
CA ARG A 44 -16.49 22.49 10.75
C ARG A 44 -17.15 22.57 9.37
N ALA A 45 -17.80 23.70 9.06
CA ALA A 45 -18.45 23.87 7.77
C ALA A 45 -17.45 23.81 6.59
N LEU A 46 -16.26 24.40 6.73
CA LEU A 46 -15.18 24.29 5.75
C LEU A 46 -14.72 22.84 5.55
N ALA A 47 -14.53 22.08 6.64
CA ALA A 47 -14.13 20.68 6.58
C ALA A 47 -15.20 19.77 5.95
N GLU A 48 -16.48 20.11 6.12
CA GLU A 48 -17.62 19.41 5.53
C GLU A 48 -17.91 19.83 4.08
N GLY A 49 -17.16 20.78 3.52
CA GLY A 49 -17.42 21.31 2.17
C GLY A 49 -18.66 22.20 2.06
N ARG A 50 -19.23 22.66 3.19
CA ARG A 50 -20.43 23.49 3.24
C ARG A 50 -20.10 24.98 3.06
N TYR A 51 -19.56 25.34 1.89
CA TYR A 51 -19.18 26.70 1.53
C TYR A 51 -19.37 26.96 0.04
N GLU A 52 -19.43 28.24 -0.35
CA GLU A 52 -19.55 28.68 -1.74
C GLU A 52 -18.35 29.54 -2.13
N ARG A 53 -17.82 29.36 -3.36
CA ARG A 53 -16.81 30.24 -3.93
C ARG A 53 -17.46 31.29 -4.83
N GLN A 54 -17.18 32.56 -4.56
CA GLN A 54 -17.61 33.67 -5.40
C GLN A 54 -16.50 34.73 -5.44
N ASP A 55 -16.10 35.14 -6.65
CA ASP A 55 -15.14 36.23 -6.87
C ASP A 55 -13.82 36.10 -6.08
N GLY A 56 -13.30 34.87 -5.98
CA GLY A 56 -12.07 34.57 -5.24
C GLY A 56 -12.21 34.56 -3.71
N ARG A 57 -13.43 34.66 -3.19
CA ARG A 57 -13.76 34.56 -1.76
C ARG A 57 -14.54 33.28 -1.46
N ILE A 58 -14.49 32.88 -0.19
CA ILE A 58 -15.24 31.75 0.34
C ILE A 58 -16.35 32.26 1.27
N ARG A 59 -17.60 31.94 0.96
CA ARG A 59 -18.76 32.18 1.83
C ARG A 59 -19.07 30.93 2.63
N VAL A 60 -19.08 31.05 3.95
CA VAL A 60 -19.31 29.92 4.86
C VAL A 60 -19.97 30.41 6.15
N GLU A 61 -21.08 29.77 6.56
CA GLU A 61 -21.79 30.09 7.82
C GLU A 61 -22.12 31.59 8.00
N GLY A 62 -22.32 32.33 6.89
CA GLY A 62 -22.61 33.76 6.88
C GLY A 62 -21.38 34.69 6.89
N PHE A 63 -20.17 34.14 6.84
CA PHE A 63 -18.91 34.90 6.75
C PHE A 63 -18.35 34.87 5.33
N GLU A 64 -17.74 35.97 4.90
CA GLU A 64 -16.90 36.04 3.70
C GLU A 64 -15.42 35.98 4.10
N LEU A 65 -14.70 34.99 3.58
CA LEU A 65 -13.28 34.78 3.82
C LEU A 65 -12.49 35.08 2.54
N GLY A 66 -11.47 35.92 2.65
CA GLY A 66 -10.50 36.18 1.60
C GLY A 66 -9.49 35.05 1.43
N ALA A 67 -8.73 35.08 0.33
CA ALA A 67 -7.73 34.05 0.01
C ALA A 67 -6.63 33.90 1.08
N GLU A 68 -6.26 34.98 1.76
CA GLU A 68 -5.25 34.96 2.83
C GLU A 68 -5.79 34.47 4.18
N GLU A 69 -7.12 34.29 4.29
CA GLU A 69 -7.77 33.87 5.54
C GLU A 69 -7.99 32.35 5.59
N VAL A 70 -7.73 31.66 4.48
CA VAL A 70 -7.92 30.21 4.34
C VAL A 70 -6.68 29.55 3.76
N LEU A 71 -6.41 28.34 4.23
CA LEU A 71 -5.40 27.46 3.71
C LEU A 71 -6.10 26.41 2.83
N VAL A 72 -5.82 26.46 1.54
CA VAL A 72 -6.34 25.51 0.56
C VAL A 72 -5.29 24.44 0.31
N SER A 73 -5.64 23.21 0.63
CA SER A 73 -4.82 22.01 0.38
C SER A 73 -5.61 21.02 -0.46
N HIS A 74 -4.94 19.98 -0.95
CA HIS A 74 -5.55 18.92 -1.71
C HIS A 74 -5.16 17.59 -1.04
N GLU A 75 -6.15 16.78 -0.66
CA GLU A 75 -5.94 15.48 -0.02
C GLU A 75 -6.45 14.36 -0.94
N GLY A 76 -5.83 13.17 -0.86
CA GLY A 76 -6.36 12.00 -1.56
C GLY A 76 -7.76 11.64 -1.09
N VAL A 77 -8.61 11.18 -2.01
CA VAL A 77 -9.87 10.54 -1.62
C VAL A 77 -9.62 9.20 -0.93
N ALA A 78 -10.60 8.70 -0.18
CA ALA A 78 -10.50 7.42 0.51
C ALA A 78 -10.08 6.29 -0.46
N GLY A 79 -9.13 5.45 -0.04
CA GLY A 79 -8.55 4.40 -0.88
C GLY A 79 -7.37 4.86 -1.76
N HIS A 80 -6.99 6.15 -1.72
CA HIS A 80 -5.85 6.67 -2.47
C HIS A 80 -4.88 7.44 -1.58
N ALA A 81 -3.60 7.07 -1.62
CA ALA A 81 -2.51 7.90 -1.12
C ALA A 81 -2.08 8.87 -2.20
N VAL A 82 -2.02 10.17 -1.89
CA VAL A 82 -1.71 11.22 -2.88
C VAL A 82 -0.42 11.94 -2.52
N ALA A 83 0.47 12.05 -3.51
CA ALA A 83 1.68 12.86 -3.45
C ALA A 83 1.66 13.90 -4.58
N ARG A 84 2.22 15.09 -4.31
CA ARG A 84 2.32 16.15 -5.29
C ARG A 84 3.73 16.73 -5.28
N ASP A 85 4.34 16.83 -6.45
CA ASP A 85 5.64 17.45 -6.63
C ASP A 85 5.72 18.14 -7.99
N ALA A 86 6.34 19.32 -8.04
CA ALA A 86 6.62 20.10 -9.25
C ALA A 86 5.47 20.17 -10.29
N GLY A 87 4.21 20.24 -9.82
CA GLY A 87 3.02 20.31 -10.69
C GLY A 87 2.40 18.95 -11.07
N ALA A 88 3.08 17.84 -10.81
CA ALA A 88 2.54 16.50 -10.98
C ALA A 88 1.81 16.04 -9.71
N THR A 89 0.68 15.33 -9.89
CA THR A 89 -0.04 14.67 -8.79
C THR A 89 -0.06 13.18 -9.06
N VAL A 90 0.40 12.39 -8.10
CA VAL A 90 0.38 10.93 -8.14
C VAL A 90 -0.61 10.45 -7.10
N ALA A 91 -1.56 9.62 -7.52
CA ALA A 91 -2.47 8.90 -6.65
C ALA A 91 -2.14 7.41 -6.72
N LEU A 92 -1.87 6.79 -5.57
CA LEU A 92 -1.66 5.36 -5.42
C LEU A 92 -2.91 4.76 -4.77
N GLU A 93 -3.57 3.85 -5.48
CA GLU A 93 -4.63 3.04 -4.89
C GLU A 93 -4.04 2.14 -3.79
N THR A 94 -4.60 2.23 -2.58
CA THR A 94 -4.11 1.50 -1.40
C THR A 94 -5.00 0.32 -1.03
N ALA A 95 -6.05 0.05 -1.81
CA ALA A 95 -6.92 -1.08 -1.57
C ALA A 95 -6.18 -2.39 -1.85
N LEU A 96 -6.07 -3.25 -0.83
CA LEU A 96 -5.56 -4.60 -1.02
C LEU A 96 -6.65 -5.46 -1.65
N THR A 97 -6.32 -6.07 -2.78
CA THR A 97 -7.15 -7.11 -3.39
C THR A 97 -6.70 -8.48 -2.86
N PRO A 98 -7.56 -9.51 -2.87
CA PRO A 98 -7.16 -10.86 -2.49
C PRO A 98 -5.98 -11.40 -3.31
N ASP A 99 -5.80 -10.92 -4.55
CA ASP A 99 -4.67 -11.29 -5.39
C ASP A 99 -3.37 -10.64 -4.93
N LEU A 100 -3.41 -9.34 -4.58
CA LEU A 100 -2.26 -8.64 -4.01
C LEU A 100 -1.82 -9.23 -2.66
N GLU A 101 -2.77 -9.70 -1.84
CA GLU A 101 -2.46 -10.39 -0.59
C GLU A 101 -1.74 -11.73 -0.85
N ARG A 102 -2.24 -12.55 -1.78
CA ARG A 102 -1.57 -13.80 -2.19
C ARG A 102 -0.18 -13.54 -2.76
N GLU A 103 -0.05 -12.53 -3.61
CA GLU A 103 1.22 -12.13 -4.20
C GLU A 103 2.23 -11.70 -3.14
N GLY A 104 1.79 -10.88 -2.17
CA GLY A 104 2.60 -10.45 -1.05
C GLY A 104 3.09 -11.63 -0.20
N LEU A 105 2.20 -12.59 0.07
CA LEU A 105 2.55 -13.81 0.80
C LEU A 105 3.50 -14.70 0.00
N ALA A 106 3.34 -14.79 -1.32
CA ALA A 106 4.24 -15.54 -2.20
C ALA A 106 5.65 -14.93 -2.23
N ARG A 107 5.76 -13.58 -2.27
CA ARG A 107 7.05 -12.89 -2.16
C ARG A 107 7.73 -13.12 -0.82
N GLU A 108 6.98 -13.05 0.26
CA GLU A 108 7.50 -13.33 1.60
C GLU A 108 7.99 -14.78 1.70
N LEU A 109 7.23 -15.73 1.17
CA LEU A 109 7.63 -17.13 1.11
C LEU A 109 8.92 -17.32 0.31
N ALA A 110 9.05 -16.72 -0.88
CA ALA A 110 10.26 -16.81 -1.69
C ALA A 110 11.48 -16.23 -0.98
N HIS A 111 11.33 -15.06 -0.34
CA HIS A 111 12.37 -14.44 0.48
C HIS A 111 12.77 -15.35 1.65
N HIS A 112 11.79 -15.89 2.37
CA HIS A 112 12.02 -16.80 3.48
C HIS A 112 12.74 -18.07 3.04
N LEU A 113 12.36 -18.67 1.91
CA LEU A 113 13.03 -19.85 1.35
C LEU A 113 14.49 -19.58 1.00
N ASN A 114 14.81 -18.39 0.49
CA ASN A 114 16.19 -18.01 0.23
C ASN A 114 17.03 -17.87 1.50
N ASN A 115 16.43 -17.48 2.62
CA ASN A 115 17.10 -17.50 3.92
C ASN A 115 17.23 -18.94 4.45
N LEU A 116 16.17 -19.75 4.32
CA LEU A 116 16.19 -21.15 4.71
C LEU A 116 17.27 -21.94 3.94
N ARG A 117 17.49 -21.64 2.65
CA ARG A 117 18.60 -22.20 1.86
C ARG A 117 19.96 -21.87 2.46
N LYS A 118 20.17 -20.62 2.88
CA LYS A 118 21.43 -20.21 3.53
C LYS A 118 21.61 -20.90 4.89
N GLU A 119 20.55 -21.00 5.68
CA GLU A 119 20.56 -21.68 6.99
C GLU A 119 20.87 -23.17 6.86
N ALA A 120 20.37 -23.81 5.80
CA ALA A 120 20.69 -25.19 5.46
C ALA A 120 22.08 -25.36 4.82
N GLY A 121 22.87 -24.29 4.67
CA GLY A 121 24.23 -24.33 4.15
C GLY A 121 24.33 -24.56 2.64
N LEU A 122 23.27 -24.26 1.88
CA LEU A 122 23.30 -24.35 0.42
C LEU A 122 24.05 -23.18 -0.21
N ASP A 123 24.72 -23.47 -1.32
CA ASP A 123 25.32 -22.46 -2.18
C ASP A 123 24.25 -21.71 -2.99
N ILE A 124 24.58 -20.50 -3.46
CA ILE A 124 23.67 -19.63 -4.22
C ILE A 124 23.03 -20.34 -5.43
N ALA A 125 23.80 -21.19 -6.12
CA ALA A 125 23.37 -21.89 -7.32
C ALA A 125 22.65 -23.23 -7.05
N ASP A 126 22.63 -23.68 -5.80
CA ASP A 126 22.05 -24.98 -5.46
C ASP A 126 20.53 -24.97 -5.65
N ARG A 127 20.04 -26.03 -6.29
CA ARG A 127 18.62 -26.26 -6.51
C ARG A 127 18.03 -27.08 -5.38
N ILE A 128 16.74 -26.86 -5.11
CA ILE A 128 16.01 -27.55 -4.04
C ILE A 128 14.77 -28.28 -4.54
N VAL A 129 14.31 -29.26 -3.77
CA VAL A 129 12.93 -29.68 -3.71
C VAL A 129 12.28 -28.93 -2.55
N LEU A 130 11.19 -28.23 -2.84
CA LEU A 130 10.36 -27.57 -1.84
C LEU A 130 9.16 -28.46 -1.49
N ARG A 131 9.00 -28.72 -0.20
CA ARG A 131 7.79 -29.32 0.38
C ARG A 131 7.15 -28.35 1.35
N TYR A 132 5.83 -28.33 1.36
CA TYR A 132 5.08 -27.44 2.24
C TYR A 132 3.85 -28.11 2.82
N ASP A 133 3.37 -27.62 3.96
CA ASP A 133 2.04 -27.91 4.46
C ASP A 133 1.45 -26.73 5.23
N GLY A 134 0.17 -26.83 5.54
CA GLY A 134 -0.62 -25.82 6.22
C GLY A 134 -1.25 -24.79 5.26
N PRO A 135 -1.81 -23.70 5.82
CA PRO A 135 -2.51 -22.65 5.07
C PRO A 135 -1.67 -21.92 4.01
N ILE A 136 -0.34 -22.04 4.04
CA ILE A 136 0.55 -21.44 3.04
C ILE A 136 0.29 -21.90 1.59
N ALA A 137 -0.48 -22.97 1.40
CA ALA A 137 -0.96 -23.42 0.10
C ALA A 137 -1.64 -22.30 -0.71
N ASP A 138 -2.33 -21.38 -0.04
CA ASP A 138 -3.04 -20.27 -0.69
C ASP A 138 -2.07 -19.28 -1.34
N ALA A 139 -0.86 -19.11 -0.80
CA ALA A 139 0.20 -18.31 -1.41
C ALA A 139 0.69 -18.91 -2.73
N LEU A 140 0.69 -20.25 -2.81
CA LEU A 140 1.14 -20.99 -3.99
C LEU A 140 0.06 -21.06 -5.08
N ALA A 141 -1.19 -20.78 -4.75
CA ALA A 141 -2.27 -20.68 -5.72
C ALA A 141 -2.03 -19.47 -6.65
N GLY A 142 -1.65 -19.74 -7.90
CA GLY A 142 -1.34 -18.72 -8.91
C GLY A 142 0.10 -18.20 -8.89
N TYR A 143 0.88 -18.42 -7.82
CA TYR A 143 2.27 -17.96 -7.70
C TYR A 143 3.30 -19.07 -7.49
N ARG A 144 2.91 -20.36 -7.66
CA ARG A 144 3.82 -21.51 -7.51
C ARG A 144 5.07 -21.40 -8.39
N GLU A 145 4.93 -20.97 -9.64
CA GLU A 145 6.05 -20.84 -10.58
C GLU A 145 7.01 -19.73 -10.13
N PHE A 146 6.46 -18.57 -9.77
CA PHE A 146 7.23 -17.46 -9.19
C PHE A 146 8.05 -17.91 -7.97
N VAL A 147 7.42 -18.57 -6.99
CA VAL A 147 8.13 -19.07 -5.80
C VAL A 147 9.21 -20.07 -6.18
N ALA A 148 8.94 -20.96 -7.13
CA ALA A 148 9.91 -21.95 -7.58
C ALA A 148 11.13 -21.32 -8.26
N GLU A 149 10.93 -20.34 -9.13
CA GLU A 149 12.01 -19.63 -9.80
C GLU A 149 12.86 -18.83 -8.81
N GLU A 150 12.23 -18.04 -7.95
CA GLU A 150 12.92 -17.20 -6.96
C GLU A 150 13.71 -18.00 -5.91
N SER A 151 13.28 -19.23 -5.61
CA SER A 151 13.95 -20.11 -4.64
C SER A 151 14.80 -21.22 -5.28
N LEU A 152 14.98 -21.24 -6.60
CA LEU A 152 15.61 -22.33 -7.36
C LEU A 152 15.02 -23.73 -7.05
N ALA A 153 13.71 -23.80 -6.81
CA ALA A 153 13.02 -25.07 -6.59
C ALA A 153 12.74 -25.78 -7.91
N THR A 154 13.16 -27.04 -8.01
CA THR A 154 12.85 -27.93 -9.13
C THR A 154 11.48 -28.58 -9.00
N SER A 155 10.96 -28.66 -7.77
CA SER A 155 9.60 -29.12 -7.50
C SER A 155 9.05 -28.45 -6.24
N VAL A 156 7.74 -28.22 -6.22
CA VAL A 156 7.00 -27.63 -5.11
C VAL A 156 5.79 -28.51 -4.80
N THR A 157 5.85 -29.28 -3.72
CA THR A 157 4.85 -30.32 -3.44
C THR A 157 4.29 -30.20 -2.03
N ARG A 158 3.04 -30.61 -1.84
CA ARG A 158 2.42 -30.61 -0.51
C ARG A 158 2.81 -31.89 0.24
N GLY A 159 3.05 -31.76 1.54
CA GLY A 159 3.39 -32.85 2.45
C GLY A 159 4.89 -32.93 2.69
N LEU A 160 5.30 -32.88 3.97
CA LEU A 160 6.69 -33.00 4.39
C LEU A 160 7.17 -34.45 4.23
N ALA A 161 8.44 -34.64 3.85
CA ALA A 161 9.02 -35.98 3.70
C ALA A 161 9.92 -36.38 4.87
N GLY A 162 10.30 -35.42 5.72
CA GLY A 162 11.24 -35.61 6.83
C GLY A 162 12.68 -35.85 6.37
N ARG A 163 13.03 -35.45 5.14
CA ARG A 163 14.34 -35.73 4.52
C ARG A 163 15.20 -34.48 4.33
N GLY A 164 14.59 -33.30 4.46
CA GLY A 164 15.23 -32.02 4.23
C GLY A 164 15.41 -31.19 5.50
N HIS A 165 15.93 -29.97 5.30
CA HIS A 165 15.95 -28.94 6.32
C HIS A 165 14.54 -28.35 6.46
N ALA A 166 13.95 -28.49 7.64
CA ALA A 166 12.56 -28.13 7.89
C ALA A 166 12.43 -26.89 8.76
N TRP A 167 11.40 -26.10 8.49
CA TRP A 167 11.02 -24.93 9.26
C TRP A 167 9.51 -24.93 9.50
N LYS A 168 9.11 -24.43 10.66
CA LYS A 168 7.70 -24.28 11.04
C LYS A 168 7.51 -22.95 11.75
N GLY A 169 6.54 -22.17 11.28
CA GLY A 169 6.23 -20.88 11.84
C GLY A 169 5.10 -20.18 11.12
N GLU A 170 5.15 -18.85 11.11
CA GLU A 170 4.15 -17.98 10.48
C GLU A 170 4.83 -16.99 9.53
N LEU A 171 4.25 -16.79 8.34
CA LEU A 171 4.65 -15.82 7.34
C LEU A 171 3.48 -14.87 7.12
N ASN A 172 3.65 -13.57 7.42
CA ASN A 172 2.58 -12.57 7.40
C ASN A 172 1.28 -13.03 8.12
N GLY A 173 1.43 -13.73 9.25
CA GLY A 173 0.31 -14.26 10.04
C GLY A 173 -0.31 -15.56 9.50
N VAL A 174 0.23 -16.12 8.41
CA VAL A 174 -0.21 -17.40 7.84
C VAL A 174 0.73 -18.51 8.27
N ARG A 175 0.19 -19.56 8.90
CA ARG A 175 0.97 -20.72 9.32
C ARG A 175 1.54 -21.48 8.13
N ALA A 176 2.79 -21.88 8.26
CA ALA A 176 3.52 -22.60 7.24
C ALA A 176 4.45 -23.63 7.87
N GLU A 177 4.47 -24.82 7.28
CA GLU A 177 5.50 -25.81 7.49
C GLU A 177 6.21 -25.99 6.15
N LEU A 178 7.53 -25.81 6.14
CA LEU A 178 8.36 -25.83 4.93
C LEU A 178 9.47 -26.85 5.13
N GLU A 179 9.83 -27.56 4.08
CA GLU A 179 10.99 -28.42 4.04
C GLU A 179 11.69 -28.25 2.71
N ILE A 180 13.00 -28.03 2.76
CA ILE A 180 13.86 -27.92 1.58
C ILE A 180 14.88 -29.05 1.57
N GLU A 181 15.08 -29.65 0.41
CA GLU A 181 16.06 -30.73 0.20
C GLU A 181 16.90 -30.38 -1.02
N LYS A 182 18.23 -30.36 -0.89
CA LYS A 182 19.13 -30.14 -2.03
C LYS A 182 18.92 -31.24 -3.06
N VAL A 183 18.88 -30.86 -4.34
CA VAL A 183 18.87 -31.81 -5.47
C VAL A 183 20.28 -32.34 -5.73
#